data_AF-A0A1H4EE08-F1
#
_entry.id   AF-A0A1H4EE08-F1
#
_cell.length_a   1.000
_cell.length_b   1.000
_cell.length_c   1.000
_cell.angle_alpha   90.00
_cell.angle_beta   90.00
_cell.angle_gamma   90.00
#
_symmetry.space_group_name_H-M   'P 1'
#
loop_
_entity.id
_entity.type
_entity.pdbx_description
1 polymer ?
#
loop_
_entity_poly.entity_id
_entity_poly.type
_entity_poly.pdbx_seq_one_letter_code
_entity_poly.pdbx_strand_id
1 'polypeptide(L)' 'MEQKKLILIEIEKCRKEMNDLSKHLDLSSDEVVSISRQLDKLLNQFEKAR' A
#
# COMPACT_ATOMS: atom_id res chain seq x y z
N MET A 1 10.17 -14.87 10.25
CA MET A 1 9.34 -15.20 9.07
C MET A 1 7.91 -14.67 9.18
N GLU A 2 7.33 -14.51 10.37
CA GLU A 2 5.96 -14.00 10.57
C GLU A 2 5.76 -12.53 10.18
N GLN A 3 6.72 -11.67 10.52
CA GLN A 3 6.66 -10.23 10.22
C GLN A 3 6.61 -9.91 8.73
N LYS A 4 7.32 -10.67 7.88
CA LYS A 4 7.26 -10.53 6.41
C LYS A 4 5.87 -10.86 5.87
N LYS A 5 5.21 -11.89 6.42
CA LYS A 5 3.84 -12.26 6.01
C LYS A 5 2.84 -11.18 6.38
N LEU A 6 2.96 -10.59 7.58
CA LEU A 6 2.11 -9.48 8.01
C LEU A 6 2.27 -8.25 7.11
N ILE A 7 3.51 -7.90 6.75
CA ILE A 7 3.76 -6.77 5.84
C ILE A 7 3.16 -7.04 4.45
N LEU A 8 3.27 -8.26 3.92
CA LEU A 8 2.65 -8.62 2.63
C LEU A 8 1.12 -8.53 2.65
N ILE A 9 0.48 -8.92 3.76
CA ILE A 9 -0.97 -8.78 3.92
C ILE A 9 -1.37 -7.30 3.87
N GLU A 10 -0.65 -6.44 4.57
CA GLU A 10 -0.91 -4.99 4.57
C GLU A 10 -0.64 -4.35 3.20
N ILE A 11 0.41 -4.78 2.49
CA ILE A 11 0.68 -4.35 1.11
C ILE A 11 -0.51 -4.70 0.20
N GLU A 12 -1.01 -5.94 0.26
CA GLU A 12 -2.11 -6.37 -0.60
C GLU A 12 -3.41 -5.63 -0.26
N LYS A 13 -3.66 -5.32 1.02
CA LYS A 13 -4.78 -4.50 1.45
C LYS A 13 -4.68 -3.09 0.87
N CYS A 14 -3.52 -2.43 1.03
CA CYS A 14 -3.26 -1.10 0.46
C CYS A 14 -3.42 -1.07 -1.06
N ARG A 15 -2.95 -2.10 -1.77
CA ARG A 15 -3.11 -2.21 -3.23
C ARG A 15 -4.57 -2.33 -3.65
N LYS A 16 -5.37 -3.12 -2.93
CA LYS A 16 -6.81 -3.25 -3.20
C LYS A 16 -7.53 -1.93 -2.99
N GLU A 17 -7.24 -1.25 -1.88
CA GLU A 17 -7.85 0.04 -1.54
C GLU A 17 -7.48 1.12 -2.56
N MET A 18 -6.20 1.19 -2.97
CA MET A 18 -5.75 2.10 -4.03
C MET A 18 -6.46 1.84 -5.36
N ASN A 19 -6.60 0.56 -5.74
CA ASN A 19 -7.26 0.18 -6.99
C ASN A 19 -8.76 0.48 -6.96
N ASP A 20 -9.40 0.37 -5.79
CA ASP A 20 -10.80 0.76 -5.63
C ASP A 20 -10.97 2.28 -5.72
N LEU A 21 -10.17 3.04 -4.97
CA LEU A 21 -10.19 4.50 -5.02
C LEU A 21 -9.87 5.03 -6.40
N SER A 22 -8.92 4.43 -7.13
CA SER A 22 -8.54 4.87 -8.49
C SER A 22 -9.65 4.68 -9.53
N LYS A 23 -10.69 3.89 -9.23
CA LYS A 23 -11.88 3.78 -10.11
C LYS A 23 -12.87 4.92 -9.90
N HIS A 24 -12.82 5.57 -8.73
CA HIS A 24 -13.82 6.53 -8.28
C HIS A 24 -13.25 7.93 -8.09
N LEU A 25 -11.94 8.06 -7.92
CA LEU A 25 -11.21 9.30 -7.67
C LEU A 25 -10.07 9.44 -8.69
N ASP A 26 -9.73 10.69 -8.99
CA ASP A 26 -8.51 10.98 -9.74
C ASP A 26 -7.28 10.49 -8.98
N LEU A 27 -6.28 10.02 -9.72
CA LEU A 27 -5.01 9.54 -9.14
C LEU A 27 -4.26 10.61 -8.32
N SER A 28 -4.59 11.88 -8.55
CA SER A 28 -4.07 13.05 -7.82
C SER A 28 -4.89 13.41 -6.58
N SER A 29 -6.00 12.71 -6.31
CA SER A 29 -6.77 12.90 -5.08
C SER A 29 -5.88 12.66 -3.86
N ASP A 30 -6.07 13.48 -2.83
CA ASP A 30 -5.32 13.36 -1.57
C ASP A 30 -5.44 11.94 -0.98
N GLU A 31 -6.60 11.30 -1.14
CA GLU A 31 -6.83 9.92 -0.69
C GLU A 31 -5.98 8.91 -1.45
N VAL A 32 -5.91 9.00 -2.78
CA VAL A 32 -5.09 8.09 -3.62
C VAL A 32 -3.60 8.32 -3.36
N VAL A 33 -3.18 9.59 -3.21
CA VAL A 33 -1.81 9.96 -2.87
C VAL A 33 -1.41 9.46 -1.48
N SER A 34 -2.31 9.55 -0.50
CA SER A 34 -2.10 9.06 0.85
C SER A 34 -1.88 7.54 0.87
N ILE A 35 -2.75 6.78 0.19
CA ILE A 35 -2.60 5.33 0.07
C ILE A 35 -1.32 4.97 -0.69
N SER A 36 -0.97 5.70 -1.75
CA SER A 36 0.27 5.48 -2.48
C SER A 36 1.51 5.65 -1.58
N ARG A 37 1.52 6.66 -0.70
CA ARG A 37 2.61 6.85 0.28
C ARG A 37 2.66 5.74 1.32
N GLN A 38 1.49 5.25 1.75
CA GLN A 38 1.41 4.13 2.69
C GLN A 38 1.93 2.83 2.06
N LEU A 39 1.58 2.56 0.81
CA LEU A 39 2.07 1.41 0.05
C LEU A 39 3.60 1.45 -0.10
N ASP A 40 4.15 2.61 -0.46
CA ASP A 40 5.61 2.80 -0.57
C ASP A 40 6.33 2.53 0.76
N LYS A 41 5.79 3.02 1.88
CA LYS A 41 6.33 2.75 3.22
C LYS A 41 6.34 1.26 3.55
N LEU A 42 5.26 0.54 3.24
CA LEU A 42 5.15 -0.89 3.48
C LEU A 42 6.12 -1.70 2.61
N LEU A 43 6.29 -1.33 1.34
CA LEU A 43 7.27 -1.94 0.45
C LEU A 43 8.69 -1.75 0.97
N ASN A 44 9.03 -0.53 1.39
CA ASN A 44 10.32 -0.23 2.02
C ASN A 44 10.57 -1.05 3.30
N GLN A 45 9.54 -1.26 4.13
CA GLN A 45 9.65 -2.11 5.31
C GLN A 45 9.85 -3.59 4.95
N PHE A 46 9.18 -4.06 3.91
CA PHE A 46 9.35 -5.42 3.39
C PHE A 46 10.77 -5.65 2.87
N GLU A 47 11.31 -4.70 2.09
CA GLU A 47 12.67 -4.75 1.58
C GLU A 47 13.72 -4.68 2.69
N LYS A 48 13.53 -3.84 3.71
CA LYS A 48 14.44 -3.77 4.87
C LYS A 48 14.41 -5.02 5.73
N ALA A 49 13.28 -5.72 5.75
CA ALA A 49 13.18 -7.01 6.42
C ALA A 49 13.85 -8.14 5.61
N ARG A 50 14.23 -7.91 4.34
CA ARG A 50 14.78 -8.90 3.41
C ARG A 50 16.05 -9.54 3.94
#